data_AF-A0AAU7YNR8-F1
#
_entry.id   AF-A0AAU7YNR8-F1
#
_cell.length_a   1.000
_cell.length_b   1.000
_cell.length_c   1.000
_cell.angle_alpha   90.00
_cell.angle_beta   90.00
_cell.angle_gamma   90.00
#
_symmetry.space_group_name_H-M   'P 1'
#
loop_
_entity.id
_entity.type
_entity.pdbx_description
1 polymer ?
#
loop_
_entity_poly.entity_id
_entity_poly.type
_entity_poly.pdbx_seq_one_letter_code
_entity_poly.pdbx_strand_id
1 'polypeptide(L)'
;MKNIMLIGGGVGNAVLFSIGKACLENNNKVLYFAGYKKLSDVFKRALIERASNVTVWACEEGLIETNRDQDKSFHGNIVDAIISYQQGKLGKITISLNTIDKIITIGSDKMMKAINEARKTILKPYLKPKHIAIASVNSPMQCMMKEICAQCIQQHINKETGEISFVYSCSNQDQDMELVDFDFLSERLKQNSLQEKLTAKWIEHVQRH
;
A
#
# COMPACT_ATOMS: atom_id res chain seq x y z
N MET A 1 -17.62 14.13 -5.09
CA MET A 1 -16.19 14.19 -5.48
C MET A 1 -15.34 14.11 -4.22
N LYS A 2 -14.43 13.12 -4.14
CA LYS A 2 -13.43 12.97 -3.07
C LYS A 2 -12.03 12.93 -3.67
N ASN A 3 -11.01 13.25 -2.87
CA ASN A 3 -9.61 13.05 -3.27
C ASN A 3 -9.08 11.79 -2.56
N ILE A 4 -8.63 10.83 -3.36
CA ILE A 4 -8.18 9.51 -2.92
C ILE A 4 -6.67 9.41 -3.14
N MET A 5 -5.95 9.00 -2.11
CA MET A 5 -4.54 8.71 -2.18
C MET A 5 -4.33 7.19 -2.22
N LEU A 6 -3.74 6.69 -3.30
CA LEU A 6 -3.40 5.29 -3.47
C LEU A 6 -1.90 5.11 -3.26
N ILE A 7 -1.48 4.15 -2.44
CA ILE A 7 -0.09 3.94 -2.08
C ILE A 7 0.25 2.46 -2.30
N GLY A 8 0.99 2.17 -3.37
CA GLY A 8 1.30 0.81 -3.80
C GLY A 8 2.77 0.45 -3.66
N GLY A 9 3.07 -0.71 -3.10
CA GLY A 9 4.44 -1.26 -3.02
C GLY A 9 4.60 -2.51 -3.87
N GLY A 10 5.50 -2.48 -4.85
CA GLY A 10 5.79 -3.63 -5.72
C GLY A 10 4.51 -4.16 -6.39
N VAL A 11 4.22 -5.46 -6.18
CA VAL A 11 3.01 -6.11 -6.72
C VAL A 11 1.70 -5.54 -6.17
N GLY A 12 1.71 -4.81 -5.04
CA GLY A 12 0.52 -4.12 -4.52
C GLY A 12 -0.07 -3.12 -5.53
N ASN A 13 0.75 -2.62 -6.45
CA ASN A 13 0.30 -1.78 -7.56
C ASN A 13 -0.67 -2.48 -8.52
N ALA A 14 -0.65 -3.83 -8.57
CA ALA A 14 -1.48 -4.60 -9.50
C ALA A 14 -2.98 -4.51 -9.18
N VAL A 15 -3.31 -4.33 -7.90
CA VAL A 15 -4.70 -4.18 -7.45
C VAL A 15 -5.12 -2.71 -7.47
N LEU A 16 -4.20 -1.80 -7.12
CA LEU A 16 -4.53 -0.39 -6.98
C LEU A 16 -4.95 0.30 -8.28
N PHE A 17 -4.45 -0.10 -9.45
CA PHE A 17 -4.90 0.54 -10.69
C PHE A 17 -6.38 0.23 -11.02
N SER A 18 -6.94 -0.90 -10.59
CA SER A 18 -8.38 -1.17 -10.78
C SER A 18 -9.22 -0.31 -9.83
N ILE A 19 -8.77 -0.16 -8.59
CA ILE A 19 -9.36 0.77 -7.60
C ILE A 19 -9.30 2.21 -8.11
N GLY A 20 -8.14 2.64 -8.64
CA GLY A 20 -7.94 3.98 -9.18
C GLY A 20 -8.86 4.26 -10.37
N LYS A 21 -8.97 3.31 -11.31
CA LYS A 21 -9.93 3.40 -12.41
C LYS A 21 -11.36 3.59 -11.91
N ALA A 22 -11.81 2.76 -10.96
CA ALA A 22 -13.16 2.88 -10.39
C ALA A 22 -13.37 4.23 -9.66
N CYS A 23 -12.33 4.74 -8.99
CA CYS A 23 -12.40 6.06 -8.36
C CYS A 23 -12.62 7.17 -9.38
N LEU A 24 -11.88 7.15 -10.50
CA LEU A 24 -12.01 8.13 -11.59
C LEU A 24 -13.38 8.06 -12.26
N GLU A 25 -13.89 6.86 -12.54
CA GLU A 25 -15.24 6.64 -13.10
C GLU A 25 -16.35 7.19 -12.20
N ASN A 26 -16.10 7.25 -10.88
CA ASN A 26 -17.01 7.85 -9.89
C ASN A 26 -16.73 9.35 -9.63
N ASN A 27 -16.04 10.04 -10.55
CA ASN A 27 -15.71 11.47 -10.45
C ASN A 27 -14.91 11.84 -9.19
N ASN A 28 -14.04 10.96 -8.72
CA ASN A 28 -13.05 11.27 -7.69
C ASN A 28 -11.71 11.64 -8.32
N LYS A 29 -10.86 12.32 -7.55
CA LYS A 29 -9.47 12.55 -7.95
C LYS A 29 -8.56 11.54 -7.29
N VAL A 30 -7.57 11.04 -8.02
CA VAL A 30 -6.63 10.02 -7.57
C VAL A 30 -5.20 10.57 -7.63
N LEU A 31 -4.57 10.64 -6.46
CA LEU A 31 -3.13 10.85 -6.29
C LEU A 31 -2.49 9.49 -5.99
N TYR A 32 -1.65 9.01 -6.90
CA TYR A 32 -1.11 7.66 -6.86
C TYR A 32 0.38 7.70 -6.52
N PHE A 33 0.81 6.99 -5.48
CA PHE A 33 2.22 6.74 -5.16
C PHE A 33 2.58 5.29 -5.50
N ALA A 34 3.41 5.10 -6.53
CA ALA A 34 3.84 3.79 -7.01
C ALA A 34 5.29 3.52 -6.56
N GLY A 35 5.45 2.69 -5.54
CA GLY A 35 6.74 2.37 -4.91
C GLY A 35 7.33 1.07 -5.43
N TYR A 36 8.62 1.09 -5.76
CA TYR A 36 9.40 -0.06 -6.24
C TYR A 36 10.76 -0.11 -5.56
N LYS A 37 11.33 -1.32 -5.45
CA LYS A 37 12.74 -1.46 -5.02
C LYS A 37 13.67 -1.34 -6.22
N LYS A 38 13.36 -2.03 -7.31
CA LYS A 38 14.15 -2.04 -8.53
C LYS A 38 13.41 -1.39 -9.70
N LEU A 39 14.16 -0.82 -10.64
CA LEU A 39 13.64 -0.29 -11.90
C LEU A 39 13.02 -1.41 -12.74
N SER A 40 13.58 -2.62 -12.68
CA SER A 40 13.06 -3.82 -13.36
C SER A 40 11.70 -4.28 -12.84
N ASP A 41 11.31 -3.86 -11.63
CA ASP A 41 10.05 -4.28 -11.01
C ASP A 41 8.87 -3.43 -11.50
N VAL A 42 9.10 -2.37 -12.29
CA VAL A 42 8.04 -1.50 -12.81
C VAL A 42 7.23 -2.26 -13.86
N PHE A 43 5.92 -2.37 -13.65
CA PHE A 43 5.02 -3.08 -14.56
C PHE A 43 3.74 -2.30 -14.81
N LYS A 44 3.09 -2.60 -15.94
CA LYS A 44 1.76 -2.07 -16.32
C LYS A 44 1.63 -0.56 -16.16
N ARG A 45 2.70 0.18 -16.49
CA ARG A 45 2.79 1.64 -16.36
C ARG A 45 1.59 2.40 -16.93
N ALA A 46 1.20 2.06 -18.16
CA ALA A 46 0.04 2.66 -18.81
C ALA A 46 -1.31 2.39 -18.09
N LEU A 47 -1.44 1.32 -17.28
CA LEU A 47 -2.62 1.09 -16.46
C LEU A 47 -2.60 1.97 -15.20
N ILE A 48 -1.44 2.08 -14.54
CA ILE A 48 -1.26 2.96 -13.37
C ILE A 48 -1.52 4.41 -13.76
N GLU A 49 -0.96 4.87 -14.88
CA GLU A 49 -1.18 6.23 -15.40
C GLU A 49 -2.66 6.49 -15.69
N ARG A 50 -3.35 5.58 -16.39
CA ARG A 50 -4.80 5.73 -16.66
C ARG A 50 -5.67 5.66 -15.42
N ALA A 51 -5.17 5.12 -14.32
CA ALA A 51 -5.88 4.98 -13.06
C ALA A 51 -5.64 6.16 -12.09
N SER A 52 -4.92 7.20 -12.51
CA SER A 52 -4.58 8.35 -11.67
C SER A 52 -4.71 9.68 -12.39
N ASN A 53 -5.01 10.74 -11.63
CA ASN A 53 -4.82 12.10 -12.12
C ASN A 53 -3.34 12.49 -12.09
N VAL A 54 -2.62 12.05 -11.05
CA VAL A 54 -1.17 12.22 -10.90
C VAL A 54 -0.58 10.95 -10.32
N THR A 55 0.51 10.47 -10.91
CA THR A 55 1.35 9.41 -10.36
C THR A 55 2.69 9.98 -9.90
N VAL A 56 3.09 9.61 -8.68
CA VAL A 56 4.44 9.79 -8.16
C VAL A 56 5.11 8.42 -8.15
N TRP A 57 6.09 8.24 -9.01
CA TRP A 57 6.91 7.04 -9.11
C TRP A 57 8.04 7.13 -8.10
N ALA A 58 8.10 6.23 -7.13
CA ALA A 58 9.16 6.14 -6.14
C ALA A 58 9.94 4.85 -6.35
N CYS A 59 11.25 4.94 -6.50
CA CYS A 59 12.10 3.75 -6.63
C CYS A 59 13.39 3.88 -5.84
N GLU A 60 13.78 2.84 -5.12
CA GLU A 60 15.00 2.82 -4.31
C GLU A 60 16.29 2.69 -5.14
N GLU A 61 16.21 2.16 -6.37
CA GLU A 61 17.37 1.96 -7.26
C GLU A 61 17.68 3.18 -8.14
N GLY A 62 16.68 4.03 -8.42
CA GLY A 62 16.89 5.20 -9.28
C GLY A 62 15.60 5.93 -9.64
N LEU A 63 15.70 6.86 -10.60
CA LEU A 63 14.55 7.59 -11.11
C LEU A 63 13.84 6.80 -12.23
N ILE A 64 12.52 6.70 -12.12
CA ILE A 64 11.66 6.19 -13.18
C ILE A 64 11.31 7.36 -14.09
N GLU A 65 11.60 7.26 -15.39
CA GLU A 65 11.16 8.26 -16.38
C GLU A 65 9.64 8.42 -16.33
N THR A 66 9.07 9.58 -16.65
CA THR A 66 7.62 9.86 -16.62
C THR A 66 7.06 10.12 -18.02
N ASN A 67 5.89 9.55 -18.37
CA ASN A 67 5.30 9.70 -19.71
C ASN A 67 4.34 10.89 -19.80
N ARG A 68 3.98 11.49 -18.66
CA ARG A 68 2.98 12.55 -18.56
C ARG A 68 3.57 13.71 -17.77
N ASP A 69 3.33 14.94 -18.21
CA ASP A 69 3.92 16.15 -17.62
C ASP A 69 3.54 16.36 -16.14
N GLN A 70 2.35 15.88 -15.75
CA GLN A 70 1.88 15.97 -14.37
C GLN A 70 2.51 14.92 -13.44
N ASP A 71 3.04 13.82 -13.98
CA ASP A 71 3.62 12.74 -13.19
C ASP A 71 5.00 13.09 -12.69
N LYS A 72 5.35 12.56 -11.52
CA LYS A 72 6.59 12.86 -10.78
C LYS A 72 7.41 11.61 -10.58
N SER A 73 8.72 11.78 -10.42
CA SER A 73 9.65 10.71 -10.09
C SER A 73 10.47 11.07 -8.85
N PHE A 74 10.77 10.07 -8.03
CA PHE A 74 11.53 10.21 -6.80
C PHE A 74 12.45 9.00 -6.60
N HIS A 75 13.72 9.27 -6.30
CA HIS A 75 14.69 8.25 -5.95
C HIS A 75 14.74 8.10 -4.43
N GLY A 76 14.26 6.96 -3.93
CA GLY A 76 14.16 6.65 -2.50
C GLY A 76 12.88 5.88 -2.16
N ASN A 77 12.60 5.79 -0.86
CA ASN A 77 11.41 5.09 -0.39
C ASN A 77 10.12 5.92 -0.57
N ILE A 78 8.99 5.24 -0.46
CA ILE A 78 7.67 5.83 -0.73
C ILE A 78 7.23 6.87 0.31
N VAL A 79 7.67 6.77 1.57
CA VAL A 79 7.33 7.76 2.62
C VAL A 79 8.00 9.09 2.30
N ASP A 80 9.29 9.06 1.95
CA ASP A 80 10.05 10.25 1.57
C ASP A 80 9.53 10.87 0.26
N ALA A 81 9.03 10.04 -0.66
CA ALA A 81 8.37 10.50 -1.87
C ALA A 81 7.11 11.33 -1.55
N ILE A 82 6.29 10.87 -0.59
CA ILE A 82 5.07 11.58 -0.17
C ILE A 82 5.42 12.93 0.46
N ILE A 83 6.44 12.97 1.33
CA ILE A 83 6.93 14.21 1.94
C ILE A 83 7.45 15.16 0.87
N SER A 84 8.28 14.67 -0.05
CA SER A 84 8.89 15.48 -1.10
C SER A 84 7.86 16.04 -2.07
N TYR A 85 6.83 15.26 -2.41
CA TYR A 85 5.69 15.72 -3.20
C TYR A 85 4.97 16.88 -2.50
N GLN A 86 4.61 16.74 -1.23
CA GLN A 86 3.89 17.77 -0.49
C GLN A 86 4.71 19.03 -0.22
N GLN A 87 6.03 18.91 -0.13
CA GLN A 87 6.95 20.05 0.00
C GLN A 87 7.18 20.77 -1.34
N GLY A 88 6.59 20.31 -2.45
CA GLY A 88 6.77 20.90 -3.77
C GLY A 88 8.17 20.65 -4.37
N LYS A 89 8.98 19.78 -3.77
CA LYS A 89 10.33 19.45 -4.26
C LYS A 89 10.29 18.70 -5.59
N LEU A 90 9.17 18.04 -5.90
CA LEU A 90 8.93 17.36 -7.18
C LEU A 90 8.26 18.28 -8.21
N GLY A 91 8.23 19.58 -7.96
CA GLY A 91 7.55 20.57 -8.81
C GLY A 91 6.12 20.86 -8.36
N LYS A 92 5.31 21.39 -9.28
CA LYS A 92 3.96 21.88 -8.97
C LYS A 92 3.06 20.79 -8.37
N ILE A 93 2.49 21.08 -7.21
CA ILE A 93 1.50 20.25 -6.52
C ILE A 93 0.13 20.46 -7.18
N THR A 94 -0.48 19.39 -7.67
CA THR A 94 -1.80 19.44 -8.32
C THR A 94 -2.92 18.97 -7.39
N ILE A 95 -2.63 18.01 -6.51
CA ILE A 95 -3.52 17.51 -5.46
C ILE A 95 -2.78 17.61 -4.14
N SER A 96 -3.19 18.55 -3.28
CA SER A 96 -2.55 18.74 -1.96
C SER A 96 -2.98 17.64 -0.98
N LEU A 97 -2.04 17.17 -0.14
CA LEU A 97 -2.32 16.15 0.87
C LEU A 97 -3.40 16.57 1.87
N ASN A 98 -3.58 17.86 2.12
CA ASN A 98 -4.59 18.37 3.06
C ASN A 98 -6.03 18.26 2.53
N THR A 99 -6.18 17.90 1.25
CA THR A 99 -7.47 17.66 0.61
C THR A 99 -7.85 16.19 0.53
N ILE A 100 -6.95 15.27 0.91
CA ILE A 100 -7.16 13.82 0.81
C ILE A 100 -8.22 13.37 1.80
N ASP A 101 -9.27 12.72 1.30
CA ASP A 101 -10.37 12.17 2.10
C ASP A 101 -10.11 10.72 2.52
N LYS A 102 -9.41 9.96 1.67
CA LYS A 102 -9.16 8.53 1.89
C LYS A 102 -7.78 8.13 1.39
N ILE A 103 -7.07 7.35 2.19
CA ILE A 103 -5.80 6.70 1.87
C ILE A 103 -6.06 5.20 1.76
N ILE A 104 -5.60 4.58 0.68
CA ILE A 104 -5.62 3.11 0.51
C ILE A 104 -4.18 2.66 0.24
N THR A 105 -3.66 1.80 1.10
CA THR A 105 -2.29 1.27 0.96
C THR A 105 -2.30 -0.23 0.76
N ILE A 106 -1.56 -0.67 -0.25
CA ILE A 106 -1.37 -2.09 -0.58
C ILE A 106 0.12 -2.32 -0.82
N GLY A 107 0.75 -3.16 -0.01
CA GLY A 107 2.17 -3.45 -0.07
C GLY A 107 2.57 -4.51 0.94
N SER A 108 3.84 -4.54 1.32
CA SER A 108 4.27 -5.37 2.44
C SER A 108 3.67 -4.87 3.76
N ASP A 109 3.55 -5.78 4.72
CA ASP A 109 3.21 -5.48 6.12
C ASP A 109 4.07 -4.34 6.69
N LYS A 110 5.38 -4.37 6.42
CA LYS A 110 6.33 -3.32 6.84
C LYS A 110 6.03 -1.97 6.21
N MET A 111 5.72 -1.95 4.92
CA MET A 111 5.38 -0.70 4.22
C MET A 111 4.05 -0.13 4.74
N MET A 112 3.03 -0.98 4.90
CA MET A 112 1.73 -0.54 5.43
C MET A 112 1.87 -0.01 6.86
N LYS A 113 2.67 -0.67 7.71
CA LYS A 113 3.03 -0.18 9.05
C LYS A 113 3.71 1.19 8.98
N ALA A 114 4.73 1.35 8.12
CA ALA A 114 5.47 2.60 7.97
C ALA A 114 4.56 3.76 7.51
N ILE A 115 3.62 3.51 6.59
CA ILE A 115 2.64 4.51 6.15
C ILE A 115 1.68 4.87 7.28
N ASN A 116 1.21 3.88 8.06
CA ASN A 116 0.33 4.12 9.20
C ASN A 116 1.01 4.97 10.29
N GLU A 117 2.31 4.76 10.53
CA GLU A 117 3.07 5.60 11.46
C GLU A 117 3.33 6.99 10.87
N ALA A 118 3.72 7.08 9.60
CA ALA A 118 4.03 8.34 8.93
C ALA A 118 2.82 9.29 8.94
N ARG A 119 1.61 8.79 8.65
CA ARG A 119 0.38 9.62 8.67
C ARG A 119 0.03 10.19 10.05
N LYS A 120 0.46 9.52 11.13
CA LYS A 120 0.24 9.94 12.52
C LYS A 120 1.34 10.87 13.04
N THR A 121 2.50 10.86 12.40
CA THR A 121 3.69 11.60 12.82
C THR A 121 4.07 12.66 11.80
N ILE A 122 5.04 12.38 10.94
CA ILE A 122 5.67 13.31 9.99
C ILE A 122 4.71 13.87 8.94
N LEU A 123 3.68 13.11 8.54
CA LEU A 123 2.69 13.55 7.55
C LEU A 123 1.44 14.17 8.19
N LYS A 124 1.27 14.06 9.51
CA LYS A 124 0.11 14.59 10.24
C LYS A 124 -0.16 16.08 9.95
N PRO A 125 0.83 16.98 9.87
CA PRO A 125 0.58 18.40 9.58
C PRO A 125 0.04 18.67 8.17
N TYR A 126 0.27 17.73 7.24
CA TYR A 126 -0.07 17.90 5.83
C TYR A 126 -1.38 17.23 5.44
N LEU A 127 -1.87 16.27 6.23
CA LEU A 127 -3.05 15.48 5.90
C LEU A 127 -4.32 16.13 6.46
N LYS A 128 -5.44 15.91 5.76
CA LYS A 128 -6.77 16.31 6.25
C LYS A 128 -7.03 15.65 7.62
N PRO A 129 -7.47 16.40 8.64
CA PRO A 129 -7.91 15.80 9.89
C PRO A 129 -9.05 14.79 9.63
N LYS A 130 -9.02 13.65 10.32
CA LYS A 130 -10.04 12.57 10.20
C LYS A 130 -10.21 12.00 8.78
N HIS A 131 -9.14 11.96 7.97
CA HIS A 131 -9.13 11.18 6.74
C HIS A 131 -9.32 9.68 7.05
N ILE A 132 -9.93 8.94 6.14
CA ILE A 132 -10.06 7.48 6.25
C ILE A 132 -8.75 6.84 5.79
N ALA A 133 -8.21 5.89 6.54
CA ALA A 133 -6.97 5.18 6.18
C ALA A 133 -7.21 3.67 6.17
N ILE A 134 -6.96 3.04 5.01
CA ILE A 134 -7.23 1.61 4.78
C ILE A 134 -5.94 0.89 4.41
N ALA A 135 -5.66 -0.22 5.10
CA ALA A 135 -4.66 -1.20 4.69
C ALA A 135 -5.38 -2.40 4.06
N SER A 136 -4.98 -2.79 2.85
CA SER A 136 -5.42 -4.07 2.29
C SER A 136 -4.53 -5.17 2.83
N VAL A 137 -5.00 -5.82 3.90
CA VAL A 137 -4.19 -6.71 4.73
C VAL A 137 -3.93 -8.03 4.00
N ASN A 138 -2.66 -8.45 3.98
CA ASN A 138 -2.19 -9.66 3.30
C ASN A 138 -2.04 -10.86 4.24
N SER A 139 -2.94 -11.05 5.20
CA SER A 139 -2.89 -12.20 6.14
C SER A 139 -2.79 -13.53 5.40
N PRO A 140 -2.06 -14.54 5.93
CA PRO A 140 -1.98 -15.84 5.30
C PRO A 140 -3.39 -16.46 5.14
N MET A 141 -3.67 -17.05 3.99
CA MET A 141 -5.00 -17.63 3.71
C MET A 141 -4.87 -19.10 3.31
N GLN A 142 -5.85 -19.91 3.72
CA GLN A 142 -5.95 -21.33 3.33
C GLN A 142 -7.25 -21.60 2.58
N CYS A 143 -8.41 -21.55 3.25
CA CYS A 143 -9.69 -21.89 2.61
C CYS A 143 -10.25 -20.78 1.71
N MET A 144 -10.05 -19.50 2.09
CA MET A 144 -10.69 -18.34 1.46
C MET A 144 -12.24 -18.42 1.38
N MET A 145 -12.88 -19.27 2.20
CA MET A 145 -14.33 -19.51 2.20
C MET A 145 -15.15 -18.59 3.13
N LYS A 146 -14.58 -17.46 3.56
CA LYS A 146 -15.16 -16.48 4.51
C LYS A 146 -15.50 -17.09 5.87
N GLU A 147 -14.65 -16.81 6.87
CA GLU A 147 -14.92 -17.13 8.29
C GLU A 147 -14.95 -18.63 8.66
N ILE A 148 -14.37 -19.49 7.82
CA ILE A 148 -14.35 -20.95 8.08
C ILE A 148 -13.08 -21.43 8.81
N CYS A 149 -11.88 -21.27 8.22
CA CYS A 149 -10.67 -21.94 8.74
C CYS A 149 -9.81 -21.11 9.71
N ALA A 150 -10.11 -19.81 9.87
CA ALA A 150 -9.34 -18.85 10.68
C ALA A 150 -7.84 -18.66 10.35
N GLN A 151 -7.28 -19.29 9.32
CA GLN A 151 -5.88 -19.04 8.93
C GLN A 151 -5.59 -17.55 8.65
N CYS A 152 -6.59 -16.85 8.11
CA CYS A 152 -6.53 -15.44 7.75
C CYS A 152 -6.96 -14.49 8.88
N ILE A 153 -7.00 -14.96 10.12
CA ILE A 153 -7.38 -14.11 11.25
C ILE A 153 -6.37 -12.98 11.41
N GLN A 154 -6.88 -11.76 11.59
CA GLN A 154 -6.12 -10.56 11.84
C GLN A 154 -6.60 -9.92 13.13
N GLN A 155 -5.67 -9.62 14.02
CA GLN A 155 -5.97 -8.92 15.26
C GLN A 155 -6.15 -7.42 15.01
N HIS A 156 -7.19 -6.87 15.63
CA HIS A 156 -7.45 -5.44 15.74
C HIS A 156 -7.28 -5.02 17.19
N ILE A 157 -6.66 -3.86 17.41
CA ILE A 157 -6.48 -3.23 18.71
C ILE A 157 -6.95 -1.79 18.62
N ASN A 158 -8.01 -1.45 19.34
CA ASN A 158 -8.38 -0.06 19.53
C ASN A 158 -7.40 0.59 20.53
N LYS A 159 -6.58 1.54 20.05
CA LYS A 159 -5.56 2.19 20.88
C LYS A 159 -6.13 3.13 21.95
N GLU A 160 -7.36 3.60 21.79
CA GLU A 160 -8.02 4.48 22.76
C GLU A 160 -8.64 3.68 23.91
N THR A 161 -9.27 2.54 23.61
CA THR A 161 -9.98 1.72 24.60
C THR A 161 -9.18 0.53 25.11
N GLY A 162 -8.16 0.09 24.38
CA GLY A 162 -7.43 -1.16 24.63
C GLY A 162 -8.18 -2.42 24.18
N GLU A 163 -9.36 -2.27 23.57
CA GLU A 163 -10.18 -3.40 23.12
C GLU A 163 -9.49 -4.19 22.00
N ILE A 164 -9.52 -5.50 22.13
CA ILE A 164 -8.99 -6.45 21.14
C ILE A 164 -10.16 -7.13 20.45
N SER A 165 -10.16 -7.10 19.12
CA SER A 165 -11.10 -7.85 18.29
C SER A 165 -10.34 -8.57 17.18
N PHE A 166 -11.05 -9.45 16.46
CA PHE A 166 -10.46 -10.24 15.39
C PHE A 166 -11.32 -10.16 14.13
N VAL A 167 -10.65 -10.02 12.99
CA VAL A 167 -11.27 -9.96 11.66
C VAL A 167 -10.71 -11.10 10.81
N TYR A 168 -11.58 -11.79 10.07
CA TYR A 168 -11.15 -12.75 9.07
C TYR A 168 -10.84 -11.99 7.77
N SER A 169 -9.57 -11.89 7.39
CA SER A 169 -9.16 -11.11 6.21
C SER A 169 -9.75 -11.63 4.89
N CYS A 170 -10.17 -12.90 4.82
CA CYS A 170 -10.91 -13.41 3.65
C CYS A 170 -12.38 -12.95 3.59
N SER A 171 -12.93 -12.46 4.69
CA SER A 171 -14.25 -11.81 4.78
C SER A 171 -14.12 -10.30 4.56
N ASN A 172 -13.15 -9.67 5.21
CA ASN A 172 -12.81 -8.25 5.00
C ASN A 172 -11.30 -8.03 4.94
N GLN A 173 -10.78 -7.88 3.72
CA GLN A 173 -9.35 -7.65 3.47
C GLN A 173 -8.95 -6.18 3.68
N ASP A 174 -9.86 -5.25 3.37
CA ASP A 174 -9.62 -3.81 3.43
C ASP A 174 -10.01 -3.27 4.81
N GLN A 175 -9.02 -3.15 5.68
CA GLN A 175 -9.22 -2.91 7.11
C GLN A 175 -8.75 -1.50 7.51
N ASP A 176 -9.35 -0.95 8.57
CA ASP A 176 -8.95 0.35 9.13
C ASP A 176 -7.53 0.28 9.69
N MET A 177 -6.64 1.11 9.16
CA MET A 177 -5.25 1.18 9.60
C MET A 177 -5.08 1.58 11.07
N GLU A 178 -6.06 2.27 11.66
CA GLU A 178 -6.01 2.60 13.09
C GLU A 178 -6.10 1.36 13.98
N LEU A 179 -6.82 0.34 13.53
CA LEU A 179 -7.13 -0.85 14.31
C LEU A 179 -6.16 -2.00 14.04
N VAL A 180 -5.62 -2.12 12.82
CA VAL A 180 -4.75 -3.25 12.44
C VAL A 180 -3.51 -3.34 13.34
N ASP A 181 -3.33 -4.49 13.99
CA ASP A 181 -2.07 -4.86 14.64
C ASP A 181 -1.07 -5.39 13.59
N PHE A 182 -0.18 -4.51 13.14
CA PHE A 182 0.86 -4.83 12.16
C PHE A 182 1.95 -5.77 12.72
N ASP A 183 2.17 -5.81 14.04
CA ASP A 183 3.13 -6.73 14.63
C ASP A 183 2.57 -8.14 14.65
N PHE A 184 1.30 -8.30 15.00
CA PHE A 184 0.56 -9.56 14.83
C PHE A 184 0.60 -10.06 13.38
N LEU A 185 0.34 -9.17 12.41
CA LEU A 185 0.39 -9.50 10.98
C LEU A 185 1.79 -9.99 10.57
N SER A 186 2.84 -9.26 10.95
CA SER A 186 4.24 -9.59 10.66
C SER A 186 4.61 -10.97 11.18
N GLU A 187 4.22 -11.31 12.42
CA GLU A 187 4.50 -12.63 12.99
C GLU A 187 3.71 -13.74 12.30
N ARG A 188 2.44 -13.49 11.94
CA ARG A 188 1.63 -14.46 11.19
C ARG A 188 2.19 -14.77 9.81
N LEU A 189 2.71 -13.77 9.11
CA LEU A 189 3.33 -13.93 7.80
C LEU A 189 4.60 -14.79 7.83
N LYS A 190 5.29 -14.90 8.97
CA LYS A 190 6.55 -15.66 9.09
C LYS A 190 6.35 -17.12 9.51
N GLN A 191 5.12 -17.55 9.79
CA GLN A 191 4.85 -18.84 10.40
C GLN A 191 5.36 -20.03 9.58
N ASN A 192 5.34 -19.91 8.27
CA ASN A 192 5.79 -20.96 7.37
C ASN A 192 7.22 -20.73 6.85
N SER A 193 7.98 -19.78 7.41
CA SER A 193 9.26 -19.35 6.84
C SER A 193 10.28 -20.48 6.68
N LEU A 194 10.32 -21.45 7.61
CA LEU A 194 11.17 -22.63 7.47
C LEU A 194 10.77 -23.49 6.27
N GLN A 195 9.48 -23.81 6.15
CA GLN A 195 8.95 -24.61 5.05
C GLN A 195 9.11 -23.92 3.70
N GLU A 196 8.88 -22.60 3.64
CA GLU A 196 9.09 -21.78 2.44
C GLU A 196 10.55 -21.85 1.97
N LYS A 197 11.52 -21.72 2.89
CA LYS A 197 12.95 -21.80 2.57
C LYS A 197 13.39 -23.19 2.13
N LEU A 198 12.89 -24.24 2.79
CA LEU A 198 13.16 -25.63 2.40
C LEU A 198 12.59 -25.92 1.00
N THR A 199 11.36 -25.48 0.75
CA THR A 199 10.69 -25.65 -0.56
C THR A 199 11.43 -24.91 -1.66
N ALA A 200 11.88 -23.66 -1.42
CA ALA A 200 12.65 -22.91 -2.39
C ALA A 200 13.97 -23.62 -2.74
N LYS A 201 14.70 -24.15 -1.75
CA LYS A 201 15.92 -24.94 -1.98
C LYS A 201 15.65 -26.23 -2.74
N TRP A 202 14.53 -26.89 -2.44
CA TRP A 202 14.12 -28.10 -3.14
C TRP A 202 13.82 -27.81 -4.62
N ILE A 203 13.03 -26.77 -4.90
CA ILE A 203 12.73 -26.35 -6.28
C ILE A 203 14.02 -26.03 -7.04
N GLU A 204 14.95 -25.28 -6.42
CA GLU A 204 16.24 -24.97 -7.01
C GLU A 204 17.06 -26.22 -7.33
N HIS A 205 17.05 -27.23 -6.45
CA HIS A 205 17.73 -28.50 -6.70
C HIS A 205 17.15 -29.26 -7.90
N VAL A 206 15.81 -29.32 -7.99
CA VAL A 206 15.11 -30.04 -9.06
C VAL A 206 15.21 -29.32 -10.40
N GLN A 207 15.25 -27.98 -10.43
CA GLN A 207 15.40 -27.20 -11.68
C GLN A 207 16.81 -27.24 -12.29
N ARG A 208 17.82 -27.67 -11.52
CA ARG A 208 19.20 -27.82 -12.01
C ARG A 208 19.45 -29.14 -12.75
N HIS A 209 18.50 -30.07 -12.71
CA HIS A 209 18.52 -31.37 -13.38
C HIS A 209 17.37 -31.47 -14.39
#